data_AF-A0A0N4T746-F1
#
_entry.id   AF-A0A0N4T746-F1
#
_cell.length_a   1.000
_cell.length_b   1.000
_cell.length_c   1.000
_cell.angle_alpha   90.00
_cell.angle_beta   90.00
_cell.angle_gamma   90.00
#
_symmetry.space_group_name_H-M   'P 1'
#
loop_
_entity.id
_entity.type
_entity.pdbx_description
1 polymer ?
#
loop_
_entity_poly.entity_id
_entity_poly.type
_entity_poly.pdbx_seq_one_letter_code
_entity_poly.pdbx_strand_id
1 'polypeptide(L)'
;MIRFKLRHIITILLTVFALSILWIVQSSRKTVSSDTLQPCCTAANEGIESRSSTLKEISCTVDNEKTYQCYEEEFTNEVYFPFNAFLKKHFDVSGMIFKDSVARHFEWSTSHARVRFPDFNNYDYHGVFGHFASYSVETRDRVRCISAQYGVPLSTQWSAVPYFYPIQIAQYALQHYSRFKTAPSSIVFTKGTIAEEWNDNTLGGNGFKLGFDKEANSTRVEINSVDHGVSLVLDGDPAFSVLSFFWLADVDGSFTISLKLAYSQKTILLHYVHNDDEQCVSHNKKTSKVEYNYSLGAEPNPNEWRWICRDLLVDTGRALASTSKKKESILLHPGILLFFLFLMHSDR
;
A
#
# COMPACT_ATOMS: atom_id res chain seq x y z
N MET A 1 36.08 -56.22 -30.26
CA MET A 1 34.70 -56.50 -29.79
C MET A 1 34.03 -55.36 -29.01
N ILE A 2 34.73 -54.29 -28.61
CA ILE A 2 34.16 -53.21 -27.76
C ILE A 2 33.58 -52.02 -28.58
N ARG A 3 34.11 -51.71 -29.76
CA ARG A 3 33.61 -50.62 -30.63
C ARG A 3 32.23 -50.89 -31.25
N PHE A 4 31.85 -52.15 -31.44
CA PHE A 4 30.53 -52.51 -31.99
C PHE A 4 29.41 -52.28 -30.96
N LYS A 5 29.70 -52.50 -29.66
CA LYS A 5 28.74 -52.27 -28.57
C LYS A 5 28.47 -50.78 -28.34
N LEU A 6 29.45 -49.90 -28.53
CA LEU A 6 29.27 -48.46 -28.33
C LEU A 6 28.39 -47.81 -29.41
N ARG A 7 28.53 -48.23 -30.67
CA ARG A 7 27.64 -47.75 -31.75
C ARG A 7 26.19 -48.15 -31.51
N HIS A 8 25.95 -49.38 -31.04
CA HIS A 8 24.60 -49.83 -30.71
C HIS A 8 24.00 -49.07 -29.53
N ILE A 9 24.79 -48.75 -28.51
CA ILE A 9 24.34 -47.94 -27.37
C ILE A 9 23.94 -46.52 -27.83
N ILE A 10 24.72 -45.89 -28.71
CA ILE A 10 24.42 -44.55 -29.22
C ILE A 10 23.15 -44.56 -30.09
N THR A 11 22.97 -45.57 -30.94
CA THR A 11 21.72 -45.71 -31.71
C THR A 11 20.52 -45.96 -30.81
N ILE A 12 20.66 -46.75 -29.74
CA ILE A 12 19.57 -46.98 -28.79
C ILE A 12 19.20 -45.67 -28.08
N LEU A 13 20.18 -44.90 -27.60
CA LEU A 13 19.95 -43.60 -26.96
C LEU A 13 19.25 -42.60 -27.89
N LEU A 14 19.67 -42.53 -29.17
CA LEU A 14 19.01 -41.67 -30.16
C LEU A 14 17.58 -42.11 -30.46
N THR A 15 17.31 -43.42 -30.53
CA THR A 15 15.94 -43.93 -30.73
C THR A 15 15.04 -43.67 -29.52
N VAL A 16 15.57 -43.79 -28.29
CA VAL A 16 14.82 -43.48 -27.06
C VAL A 16 14.52 -41.98 -26.99
N PHE A 17 15.48 -41.13 -27.35
CA PHE A 17 15.27 -39.68 -27.39
C PHE A 17 14.22 -39.29 -28.45
N ALA A 18 14.30 -39.86 -29.65
CA ALA A 18 13.31 -39.63 -30.70
C ALA A 18 11.89 -40.11 -30.31
N LEU A 19 11.79 -41.29 -29.67
CA LEU A 19 10.52 -41.81 -29.15
C LEU A 19 9.96 -40.94 -28.01
N SER A 20 10.83 -40.37 -27.15
CA SER A 20 10.40 -39.46 -26.09
C SER A 20 9.86 -38.14 -26.61
N ILE A 21 10.49 -37.57 -27.66
CA ILE A 21 9.97 -36.37 -28.34
C ILE A 21 8.67 -36.69 -29.05
N LEU A 22 8.57 -37.84 -29.72
CA LEU A 22 7.33 -38.27 -30.37
C LEU A 22 6.21 -38.46 -29.34
N TRP A 23 6.50 -39.02 -28.17
CA TRP A 23 5.55 -39.20 -27.07
C TRP A 23 5.11 -37.87 -26.46
N ILE A 24 6.02 -36.90 -26.28
CA ILE A 24 5.66 -35.55 -25.85
C ILE A 24 4.75 -34.89 -26.89
N VAL A 25 5.08 -34.96 -28.18
CA VAL A 25 4.25 -34.40 -29.27
C VAL A 25 2.90 -35.12 -29.40
N GLN A 26 2.83 -36.43 -29.16
CA GLN A 26 1.57 -37.19 -29.12
C GLN A 26 0.76 -36.91 -27.86
N SER A 27 1.39 -36.70 -26.70
CA SER A 27 0.70 -36.38 -25.45
C SER A 27 0.15 -34.95 -25.47
N SER A 28 0.87 -34.01 -26.11
CA SER A 28 0.37 -32.65 -26.38
C SER A 28 -0.76 -32.63 -27.42
N ARG A 29 -0.94 -33.72 -28.19
CA ARG A 29 -2.08 -33.93 -29.11
C ARG A 29 -3.22 -34.76 -28.50
N LYS A 30 -3.10 -35.24 -27.26
CA LYS A 30 -4.24 -35.79 -26.51
C LYS A 30 -4.97 -34.65 -25.85
N THR A 31 -5.82 -34.02 -26.66
CA THR A 31 -7.06 -33.43 -26.21
C THR A 31 -7.73 -34.32 -25.17
N VAL A 32 -8.08 -33.70 -24.04
CA VAL A 32 -9.07 -34.21 -23.10
C VAL A 32 -10.32 -34.57 -23.91
N SER A 33 -10.60 -35.86 -24.04
CA SER A 33 -11.90 -36.34 -24.50
C SER A 33 -12.91 -36.04 -23.39
N SER A 34 -13.60 -34.91 -23.52
CA SER A 34 -14.85 -34.68 -22.81
C SER A 34 -15.95 -35.41 -23.57
N ASP A 35 -15.97 -36.74 -23.47
CA ASP A 35 -17.16 -37.49 -23.85
C ASP A 35 -18.21 -37.29 -22.75
N THR A 36 -19.36 -36.79 -23.19
CA THR A 36 -20.61 -36.50 -22.47
C THR A 36 -20.84 -35.05 -22.08
N LEU A 37 -20.84 -34.15 -23.05
CA LEU A 37 -21.84 -33.07 -23.10
C LEU A 37 -22.19 -32.85 -24.57
N GLN A 38 -23.44 -33.18 -24.94
CA GLN A 38 -23.98 -32.89 -26.28
C GLN A 38 -23.77 -31.40 -26.62
N PRO A 39 -23.09 -31.09 -27.72
CA PRO A 39 -23.17 -29.76 -28.31
C PRO A 39 -24.51 -29.69 -29.05
N CYS A 40 -25.56 -29.24 -28.37
CA CYS A 40 -26.68 -28.67 -29.08
C CYS A 40 -26.16 -27.38 -29.75
N CYS A 41 -26.54 -27.18 -31.01
CA CYS A 41 -26.23 -26.01 -31.85
C CYS A 41 -25.00 -26.14 -32.76
N THR A 42 -25.08 -27.03 -33.75
CA THR A 42 -24.68 -26.67 -35.12
C THR A 42 -25.74 -27.16 -36.10
N ALA A 43 -26.79 -26.34 -36.25
CA ALA A 43 -27.60 -26.27 -37.45
C ALA A 43 -28.24 -24.88 -37.53
N ALA A 44 -28.27 -24.34 -38.75
CA ALA A 44 -28.86 -23.07 -39.18
C ALA A 44 -28.06 -21.79 -38.88
N ASN A 45 -27.13 -21.48 -39.79
CA ASN A 45 -27.09 -20.15 -40.39
C ASN A 45 -28.47 -19.88 -41.04
N GLU A 46 -29.44 -19.48 -40.24
CA GLU A 46 -30.57 -18.68 -40.71
C GLU A 46 -30.26 -17.26 -40.28
N GLY A 47 -30.23 -16.35 -41.26
CA GLY A 47 -30.03 -14.94 -40.99
C GLY A 47 -31.06 -14.47 -39.99
N ILE A 48 -30.61 -14.18 -38.77
CA ILE A 48 -31.35 -13.31 -37.87
C ILE A 48 -31.17 -11.93 -38.46
N GLU A 49 -32.05 -11.59 -39.41
CA GLU A 49 -32.48 -10.21 -39.59
C GLU A 49 -32.63 -9.60 -38.20
N SER A 50 -31.95 -8.48 -37.96
CA SER A 50 -32.15 -7.66 -36.78
C SER A 50 -33.62 -7.21 -36.77
N ARG A 51 -34.50 -8.05 -36.24
CA ARG A 51 -35.84 -7.64 -35.82
C ARG A 51 -35.59 -6.59 -34.76
N SER A 52 -35.87 -5.35 -35.12
CA SER A 52 -35.92 -4.20 -34.23
C SER A 52 -36.77 -4.59 -33.01
N SER A 53 -36.14 -5.01 -31.92
CA SER A 53 -36.85 -5.29 -30.68
C SER A 53 -37.25 -3.96 -30.06
N THR A 54 -38.56 -3.70 -30.06
CA THR A 54 -39.10 -2.49 -29.46
C THR A 54 -39.15 -2.68 -27.96
N LEU A 55 -38.21 -2.08 -27.23
CA LEU A 55 -38.25 -1.99 -25.78
C LEU A 55 -39.35 -1.01 -25.38
N LYS A 56 -40.34 -1.51 -24.64
CA LYS A 56 -41.46 -0.71 -24.13
C LYS A 56 -41.26 -0.39 -22.66
N GLU A 57 -41.46 0.86 -22.30
CA GLU A 57 -41.45 1.27 -20.91
C GLU A 57 -42.73 0.79 -20.20
N ILE A 58 -42.56 0.14 -19.06
CA ILE A 58 -43.65 -0.36 -18.22
C ILE A 58 -43.41 -0.04 -16.74
N SER A 59 -44.48 -0.12 -15.95
CA SER A 59 -44.46 0.12 -14.50
C SER A 59 -44.40 -1.21 -13.75
N CYS A 60 -43.32 -1.44 -12.98
CA CYS A 60 -43.21 -2.61 -12.10
C CYS A 60 -43.51 -2.22 -10.65
N THR A 61 -44.50 -2.85 -10.04
CA THR A 61 -44.75 -2.74 -8.59
C THR A 61 -44.11 -3.91 -7.87
N VAL A 62 -43.22 -3.61 -6.91
CA VAL A 62 -42.54 -4.62 -6.08
C VAL A 62 -43.19 -4.61 -4.70
N ASP A 63 -43.56 -5.80 -4.22
CA ASP A 63 -44.17 -6.07 -2.91
C ASP A 63 -45.42 -5.22 -2.60
N ASN A 64 -46.12 -4.74 -3.64
CA ASN A 64 -47.26 -3.81 -3.54
C ASN A 64 -46.94 -2.47 -2.83
N GLU A 65 -45.68 -2.12 -2.63
CA GLU A 65 -45.28 -0.90 -1.93
C GLU A 65 -44.77 0.17 -2.89
N LYS A 66 -43.85 -0.22 -3.77
CA LYS A 66 -43.08 0.74 -4.55
C LYS A 66 -43.06 0.39 -6.03
N THR A 67 -43.29 1.42 -6.82
CA THR A 67 -43.31 1.34 -8.28
C THR A 67 -42.01 1.83 -8.87
N TYR A 68 -41.48 1.09 -9.85
CA TYR A 68 -40.26 1.35 -10.57
C TYR A 68 -40.50 1.40 -12.08
N GLN A 69 -39.70 2.21 -12.77
CA GLN A 69 -39.64 2.23 -14.23
C GLN A 69 -38.86 1.00 -14.72
N CYS A 70 -39.52 0.14 -15.48
CA CYS A 70 -38.98 -1.08 -16.07
C CYS A 70 -39.10 -1.02 -17.60
N TYR A 71 -38.48 -2.00 -18.25
CA TYR A 71 -38.64 -2.21 -19.69
C TYR A 71 -39.13 -3.63 -19.97
N GLU A 72 -39.99 -3.78 -20.96
CA GLU A 72 -40.48 -5.05 -21.46
C GLU A 72 -40.07 -5.18 -22.93
N GLU A 73 -39.55 -6.34 -23.32
CA GLU A 73 -39.27 -6.66 -24.72
C GLU A 73 -40.43 -7.48 -25.29
N GLU A 74 -41.23 -6.88 -26.19
CA GLU A 74 -42.51 -7.45 -26.64
C GLU A 74 -42.40 -8.83 -27.30
N PHE A 75 -41.27 -9.12 -27.97
CA PHE A 75 -41.08 -10.40 -28.67
C PHE A 75 -40.72 -11.56 -27.74
N THR A 76 -40.00 -11.27 -26.66
CA THR A 76 -39.51 -12.26 -25.70
C THR A 76 -40.37 -12.32 -24.45
N ASN A 77 -41.21 -11.30 -24.23
CA ASN A 77 -41.97 -11.09 -23.00
C ASN A 77 -41.06 -11.03 -21.76
N GLU A 78 -39.83 -10.55 -21.94
CA GLU A 78 -38.82 -10.41 -20.90
C GLU A 78 -38.94 -9.04 -20.23
N VAL A 79 -38.84 -8.99 -18.89
CA VAL A 79 -38.95 -7.75 -18.11
C VAL A 79 -37.61 -7.39 -17.47
N TYR A 80 -37.12 -6.19 -17.77
CA TYR A 80 -35.85 -5.65 -17.31
C TYR A 80 -36.07 -4.64 -16.19
N PHE A 81 -35.44 -4.90 -15.05
CA PHE A 81 -35.44 -4.00 -13.90
C PHE A 81 -34.23 -3.06 -13.88
N PRO A 82 -34.39 -1.82 -13.37
CA PRO A 82 -33.29 -0.86 -13.30
C PRO A 82 -32.27 -1.23 -12.23
N PHE A 83 -30.99 -1.37 -12.63
CA PHE A 83 -29.92 -1.79 -11.72
C PHE A 83 -29.74 -0.84 -10.52
N ASN A 84 -29.50 0.45 -10.76
CA ASN A 84 -29.20 1.41 -9.69
C ASN A 84 -30.42 1.73 -8.82
N ALA A 85 -31.61 1.81 -9.42
CA ALA A 85 -32.82 2.22 -8.70
C ALA A 85 -33.41 1.07 -7.87
N PHE A 86 -33.25 -0.18 -8.33
CA PHE A 86 -33.83 -1.36 -7.69
C PHE A 86 -32.77 -2.40 -7.34
N LEU A 87 -32.20 -3.11 -8.33
CA LEU A 87 -31.43 -4.34 -8.10
C LEU A 87 -30.28 -4.15 -7.09
N LYS A 88 -29.49 -3.09 -7.26
CA LYS A 88 -28.34 -2.75 -6.42
C LYS A 88 -28.70 -2.66 -4.93
N LYS A 89 -29.79 -1.94 -4.62
CA LYS A 89 -30.21 -1.68 -3.24
C LYS A 89 -31.03 -2.82 -2.67
N HIS A 90 -31.89 -3.43 -3.48
CA HIS A 90 -32.80 -4.49 -3.04
C HIS A 90 -32.05 -5.80 -2.75
N PHE A 91 -31.07 -6.16 -3.59
CA PHE A 91 -30.29 -7.39 -3.43
C PHE A 91 -28.91 -7.19 -2.79
N ASP A 92 -28.56 -5.97 -2.38
CA ASP A 92 -27.25 -5.60 -1.84
C ASP A 92 -26.07 -6.10 -2.71
N VAL A 93 -26.17 -5.80 -4.01
CA VAL A 93 -25.20 -6.19 -5.03
C VAL A 93 -24.49 -4.97 -5.58
N SER A 94 -23.40 -5.20 -6.30
CA SER A 94 -22.66 -4.13 -6.94
C SER A 94 -22.40 -4.37 -8.40
N GLY A 95 -22.19 -3.28 -9.12
CA GLY A 95 -21.89 -3.35 -10.52
C GLY A 95 -21.33 -2.05 -11.05
N MET A 96 -20.49 -2.16 -12.06
CA MET A 96 -19.81 -1.03 -12.69
C MET A 96 -19.77 -1.23 -14.20
N ILE A 97 -19.92 -0.13 -14.92
CA ILE A 97 -19.75 -0.11 -16.37
C ILE A 97 -18.28 0.13 -16.64
N PHE A 98 -17.65 -0.80 -17.32
CA PHE A 98 -16.29 -0.67 -17.83
C PHE A 98 -16.31 -0.21 -19.28
N LYS A 99 -15.31 0.58 -19.63
CA LYS A 99 -15.09 1.05 -21.00
C LYS A 99 -13.67 0.68 -21.39
N ASP A 100 -13.54 -0.52 -21.94
CA ASP A 100 -12.29 -0.96 -22.54
C ASP A 100 -12.19 -0.44 -23.97
N SER A 101 -11.00 -0.55 -24.57
CA SER A 101 -10.73 -0.09 -25.95
C SER A 101 -11.59 -0.80 -27.01
N VAL A 102 -12.20 -1.95 -26.69
CA VAL A 102 -12.90 -2.82 -27.64
C VAL A 102 -14.43 -2.77 -27.46
N ALA A 103 -14.94 -2.61 -26.24
CA ALA A 103 -16.37 -2.56 -25.97
C ALA A 103 -16.69 -1.92 -24.61
N ARG A 104 -17.95 -1.49 -24.46
CA ARG A 104 -18.53 -1.08 -23.18
C ARG A 104 -19.30 -2.26 -22.62
N HIS A 105 -18.94 -2.73 -21.43
CA HIS A 105 -19.64 -3.83 -20.75
C HIS A 105 -20.00 -3.45 -19.31
N PHE A 106 -20.99 -4.15 -18.76
CA PHE A 106 -21.40 -4.01 -17.37
C PHE A 106 -20.98 -5.27 -16.60
N GLU A 107 -20.23 -5.09 -15.51
CA GLU A 107 -19.87 -6.18 -14.63
C GLU A 107 -20.74 -6.15 -13.38
N TRP A 108 -21.41 -7.27 -13.11
CA TRP A 108 -22.17 -7.51 -11.90
C TRP A 108 -21.33 -8.32 -10.91
N SER A 109 -21.40 -7.98 -9.63
CA SER A 109 -20.77 -8.73 -8.54
C SER A 109 -21.74 -8.86 -7.38
N THR A 110 -21.95 -10.11 -6.93
CA THR A 110 -22.76 -10.43 -5.74
C THR A 110 -22.03 -10.12 -4.43
N SER A 111 -20.70 -9.94 -4.48
CA SER A 111 -19.89 -9.59 -3.32
C SER A 111 -18.68 -8.76 -3.73
N HIS A 112 -18.10 -8.07 -2.75
CA HIS A 112 -16.94 -7.20 -2.95
C HIS A 112 -15.61 -7.85 -2.55
N ALA A 113 -15.67 -8.83 -1.65
CA ALA A 113 -14.48 -9.45 -1.09
C ALA A 113 -13.90 -10.46 -2.07
N ARG A 114 -12.60 -10.35 -2.35
CA ARG A 114 -11.86 -11.37 -3.09
C ARG A 114 -11.13 -12.26 -2.09
N VAL A 115 -11.27 -13.58 -2.24
CA VAL A 115 -10.47 -14.53 -1.49
C VAL A 115 -9.03 -14.43 -1.99
N ARG A 116 -8.11 -14.08 -1.10
CA ARG A 116 -6.68 -14.14 -1.39
C ARG A 116 -6.14 -15.46 -0.87
N PHE A 117 -5.82 -16.35 -1.80
CA PHE A 117 -5.16 -17.59 -1.47
C PHE A 117 -3.70 -17.31 -1.13
N PRO A 118 -3.19 -17.87 -0.02
CA PRO A 118 -1.77 -17.80 0.28
C PRO A 118 -0.97 -18.61 -0.75
N ASP A 119 0.30 -18.24 -0.94
CA ASP A 119 1.22 -18.96 -1.84
C ASP A 119 1.72 -20.30 -1.26
N PHE A 120 1.29 -20.65 -0.04
CA PHE A 120 1.68 -21.88 0.66
C PHE A 120 0.54 -22.90 0.68
N ASN A 121 0.88 -24.19 0.57
CA ASN A 121 -0.08 -25.30 0.70
C ASN A 121 -0.37 -25.66 2.17
N ASN A 122 0.65 -25.57 3.03
CA ASN A 122 0.56 -25.83 4.47
C ASN A 122 1.04 -24.60 5.23
N TYR A 123 0.32 -24.23 6.28
CA TYR A 123 0.68 -23.07 7.10
C TYR A 123 1.91 -23.37 7.97
N ASP A 124 2.92 -22.50 7.88
CA ASP A 124 4.07 -22.47 8.78
C ASP A 124 3.95 -21.25 9.70
N TYR A 125 4.01 -21.47 11.02
CA TYR A 125 3.91 -20.42 12.01
C TYR A 125 5.15 -19.50 12.07
N HIS A 126 6.28 -19.93 11.50
CA HIS A 126 7.46 -19.09 11.24
C HIS A 126 7.42 -18.39 9.86
N GLY A 127 6.42 -18.73 9.06
CA GLY A 127 6.20 -18.21 7.72
C GLY A 127 5.33 -16.95 7.71
N VAL A 128 4.86 -16.59 6.52
CA VAL A 128 3.92 -15.49 6.33
C VAL A 128 2.61 -15.74 7.08
N PHE A 129 2.00 -14.68 7.63
CA PHE A 129 0.74 -14.79 8.34
C PHE A 129 -0.44 -14.68 7.38
N GLY A 130 -0.91 -15.83 6.86
CA GLY A 130 -2.01 -15.87 5.91
C GLY A 130 -1.70 -15.04 4.66
N HIS A 131 -2.56 -14.06 4.35
CA HIS A 131 -2.38 -13.12 3.24
C HIS A 131 -2.00 -11.71 3.70
N PHE A 132 -1.48 -11.55 4.93
CA PHE A 132 -1.20 -10.24 5.53
C PHE A 132 -0.10 -9.46 4.80
N ALA A 133 0.74 -10.10 3.98
CA ALA A 133 1.68 -9.39 3.11
C ALA A 133 0.98 -8.34 2.21
N SER A 134 -0.29 -8.61 1.85
CA SER A 134 -1.13 -7.71 1.04
C SER A 134 -1.90 -6.66 1.84
N TYR A 135 -1.88 -6.73 3.18
CA TYR A 135 -2.58 -5.75 4.00
C TYR A 135 -1.78 -4.46 4.05
N SER A 136 -2.47 -3.34 4.25
CA SER A 136 -1.89 -2.06 4.63
C SER A 136 -2.73 -1.53 5.79
N VAL A 137 -2.35 -1.88 7.00
CA VAL A 137 -3.07 -1.54 8.23
C VAL A 137 -3.01 -0.04 8.47
N GLU A 138 -1.84 0.55 8.29
CA GLU A 138 -1.52 1.97 8.39
C GLU A 138 -2.37 2.85 7.47
N THR A 139 -2.92 2.31 6.37
CA THR A 139 -3.77 3.08 5.46
C THR A 139 -5.24 3.13 5.86
N ARG A 140 -5.68 2.30 6.81
CA ARG A 140 -7.09 2.24 7.24
C ARG A 140 -7.53 3.55 7.89
N ASP A 141 -8.77 3.95 7.67
CA ASP A 141 -9.37 5.18 8.20
C ASP A 141 -9.36 5.26 9.74
N ARG A 142 -9.51 4.12 10.41
CA ARG A 142 -9.46 4.00 11.88
C ARG A 142 -8.05 4.10 12.48
N VAL A 143 -6.99 4.16 11.66
CA VAL A 143 -5.64 4.42 12.15
C VAL A 143 -5.40 5.92 12.16
N ARG A 144 -5.25 6.51 13.35
CA ARG A 144 -5.01 7.95 13.48
C ARG A 144 -3.66 8.36 12.92
N CYS A 145 -2.64 7.58 13.26
CA CYS A 145 -1.22 7.82 13.01
C CYS A 145 -0.42 6.56 13.40
N ILE A 146 0.86 6.55 13.08
CA ILE A 146 1.84 5.69 13.74
C ILE A 146 2.47 6.52 14.88
N SER A 147 2.39 6.06 16.13
CA SER A 147 3.00 6.76 17.26
C SER A 147 4.49 6.98 16.99
N ALA A 148 4.99 8.21 17.16
CA ALA A 148 6.41 8.50 17.00
C ALA A 148 7.24 8.01 18.18
N GLN A 149 6.64 7.98 19.38
CA GLN A 149 7.25 7.39 20.58
C GLN A 149 7.43 5.86 20.48
N TYR A 150 6.40 5.13 20.04
CA TYR A 150 6.39 3.65 20.13
C TYR A 150 6.47 2.92 18.78
N GLY A 151 6.37 3.63 17.65
CA GLY A 151 6.44 3.02 16.31
C GLY A 151 5.26 2.11 15.96
N VAL A 152 4.12 2.23 16.66
CA VAL A 152 2.92 1.39 16.46
C VAL A 152 1.66 2.23 16.21
N PRO A 153 0.64 1.69 15.52
CA PRO A 153 -0.53 2.48 15.13
C PRO A 153 -1.48 2.76 16.30
N LEU A 154 -1.93 4.01 16.41
CA LEU A 154 -3.01 4.41 17.32
C LEU A 154 -4.36 4.33 16.60
N SER A 155 -5.38 3.77 17.27
CA SER A 155 -6.71 3.55 16.70
C SER A 155 -7.71 4.60 17.17
N THR A 156 -8.70 4.88 16.33
CA THR A 156 -9.90 5.69 16.63
C THR A 156 -11.19 4.91 16.37
N GLN A 157 -11.12 3.57 16.35
CA GLN A 157 -12.26 2.72 15.95
C GLN A 157 -13.50 2.88 16.83
N TRP A 158 -13.31 3.10 18.14
CA TRP A 158 -14.38 3.17 19.14
C TRP A 158 -14.33 4.44 19.99
N SER A 159 -13.33 5.29 19.76
CA SER A 159 -13.15 6.55 20.45
C SER A 159 -12.57 7.56 19.47
N ALA A 160 -12.98 8.83 19.60
CA ALA A 160 -12.36 9.92 18.88
C ALA A 160 -10.95 10.23 19.41
N VAL A 161 -10.70 9.96 20.70
CA VAL A 161 -9.38 10.05 21.32
C VAL A 161 -8.57 8.81 20.88
N PRO A 162 -7.40 8.99 20.23
CA PRO A 162 -6.56 7.88 19.80
C PRO A 162 -6.10 6.99 20.97
N TYR A 163 -6.10 5.67 20.78
CA TYR A 163 -5.66 4.71 21.80
C TYR A 163 -4.94 3.51 21.18
N PHE A 164 -4.11 2.83 21.98
CA PHE A 164 -3.44 1.60 21.54
C PHE A 164 -4.45 0.46 21.47
N TYR A 165 -4.66 -0.06 20.27
CA TYR A 165 -5.55 -1.19 20.05
C TYR A 165 -4.74 -2.45 19.70
N PRO A 166 -4.64 -3.45 20.61
CA PRO A 166 -3.72 -4.58 20.45
C PRO A 166 -3.90 -5.36 19.15
N ILE A 167 -5.15 -5.55 18.69
CA ILE A 167 -5.43 -6.27 17.43
C ILE A 167 -4.85 -5.50 16.24
N GLN A 168 -4.99 -4.18 16.20
CA GLN A 168 -4.44 -3.35 15.14
C GLN A 168 -2.91 -3.35 15.14
N ILE A 169 -2.30 -3.29 16.33
CA ILE A 169 -0.85 -3.35 16.51
C ILE A 169 -0.31 -4.71 16.04
N ALA A 170 -0.94 -5.81 16.45
CA ALA A 170 -0.57 -7.16 16.03
C ALA A 170 -0.71 -7.33 14.51
N GLN A 171 -1.81 -6.85 13.92
CA GLN A 171 -1.99 -6.89 12.47
C GLN A 171 -0.92 -6.08 11.73
N TYR A 172 -0.55 -4.90 12.25
CA TYR A 172 0.51 -4.07 11.71
C TYR A 172 1.87 -4.79 11.74
N ALA A 173 2.21 -5.43 12.87
CA ALA A 173 3.44 -6.22 12.96
C ALA A 173 3.43 -7.42 12.00
N LEU A 174 2.34 -8.20 11.97
CA LEU A 174 2.21 -9.41 11.16
C LEU A 174 2.24 -9.12 9.65
N GLN A 175 1.70 -7.99 9.20
CA GLN A 175 1.83 -7.59 7.79
C GLN A 175 3.28 -7.26 7.41
N HIS A 176 4.02 -6.53 8.26
CA HIS A 176 5.39 -6.13 7.96
C HIS A 176 6.32 -7.34 8.05
N TYR A 177 6.09 -8.24 9.01
CA TYR A 177 6.74 -9.54 9.07
C TYR A 177 6.50 -10.36 7.80
N SER A 178 5.24 -10.45 7.36
CA SER A 178 4.89 -11.21 6.16
C SER A 178 5.51 -10.60 4.90
N ARG A 179 5.48 -9.27 4.76
CA ARG A 179 6.16 -8.55 3.67
C ARG A 179 7.65 -8.79 3.69
N PHE A 180 8.30 -8.74 4.86
CA PHE A 180 9.73 -9.01 5.01
C PHE A 180 10.11 -10.42 4.53
N LYS A 181 9.24 -11.43 4.76
CA LYS A 181 9.47 -12.80 4.29
C LYS A 181 9.31 -12.99 2.78
N THR A 182 8.50 -12.17 2.11
CA THR A 182 8.17 -12.32 0.68
C THR A 182 8.84 -11.31 -0.23
N ALA A 183 9.21 -10.15 0.30
CA ALA A 183 9.78 -9.06 -0.46
C ALA A 183 11.26 -9.30 -0.77
N PRO A 184 11.78 -8.75 -1.88
CA PRO A 184 13.22 -8.67 -2.09
C PRO A 184 13.86 -7.82 -0.98
N SER A 185 15.17 -8.01 -0.78
CA SER A 185 15.95 -7.20 0.15
C SER A 185 15.77 -5.71 -0.13
N SER A 186 15.53 -4.94 0.92
CA SER A 186 15.40 -3.49 0.82
C SER A 186 16.71 -2.85 0.35
N ILE A 187 16.61 -1.86 -0.53
CA ILE A 187 17.73 -1.02 -0.93
C ILE A 187 17.92 0.03 0.17
N VAL A 188 19.15 0.19 0.65
CA VAL A 188 19.49 1.16 1.69
C VAL A 188 20.44 2.19 1.12
N PHE A 189 20.12 3.47 1.33
CA PHE A 189 20.95 4.59 0.93
C PHE A 189 21.33 5.39 2.18
N THR A 190 22.64 5.45 2.47
CA THR A 190 23.16 6.12 3.67
C THR A 190 23.52 7.56 3.33
N LYS A 191 23.11 8.50 4.19
CA LYS A 191 23.30 9.95 4.05
C LYS A 191 23.82 10.55 5.36
N GLY A 192 24.53 11.67 5.25
CA GLY A 192 25.05 12.44 6.38
C GLY A 192 26.40 11.95 6.90
N THR A 193 27.15 11.18 6.10
CA THR A 193 28.44 10.60 6.52
C THR A 193 29.64 11.51 6.28
N ILE A 194 29.49 12.52 5.42
CA ILE A 194 30.53 13.49 5.06
C ILE A 194 30.01 14.91 5.31
N ALA A 195 30.93 15.86 5.54
CA ALA A 195 30.58 17.22 5.95
C ALA A 195 29.82 17.99 4.87
N GLU A 196 30.14 17.73 3.60
CA GLU A 196 29.59 18.43 2.43
C GLU A 196 28.10 18.14 2.19
N GLU A 197 27.55 17.10 2.83
CA GLU A 197 26.12 16.77 2.74
C GLU A 197 25.26 17.60 3.69
N TRP A 198 25.87 18.21 4.70
CA TRP A 198 25.20 18.97 5.73
C TRP A 198 25.23 20.46 5.39
N ASN A 199 24.09 21.11 5.52
CA ASN A 199 23.98 22.57 5.46
C ASN A 199 23.87 23.12 6.88
N ASP A 200 24.90 23.84 7.29
CA ASP A 200 24.89 24.59 8.54
C ASP A 200 24.27 25.97 8.31
N ASN A 201 23.05 26.16 8.80
CA ASN A 201 22.35 27.45 8.69
C ASN A 201 22.53 28.31 9.96
N THR A 202 23.31 27.83 10.94
CA THR A 202 23.52 28.56 12.20
C THR A 202 24.32 29.83 11.98
N LEU A 203 24.06 30.87 12.78
CA LEU A 203 24.74 32.17 12.66
C LEU A 203 26.25 32.07 12.87
N GLY A 204 26.71 31.05 13.61
CA GLY A 204 28.12 30.83 13.98
C GLY A 204 28.88 29.85 13.11
N GLY A 205 28.23 29.16 12.16
CA GLY A 205 28.86 28.17 11.27
C GLY A 205 29.52 26.99 12.00
N ASN A 206 29.03 26.65 13.19
CA ASN A 206 29.48 25.52 14.02
C ASN A 206 28.29 24.71 14.56
N GLY A 207 27.21 24.64 13.79
CA GLY A 207 25.96 23.99 14.15
C GLY A 207 26.05 22.47 14.24
N PHE A 208 27.05 21.85 13.60
CA PHE A 208 27.30 20.41 13.71
C PHE A 208 28.78 20.06 13.73
N LYS A 209 29.07 18.86 14.25
CA LYS A 209 30.39 18.24 14.22
C LYS A 209 30.27 16.77 13.87
N LEU A 210 31.06 16.34 12.88
CA LEU A 210 31.20 14.94 12.53
C LEU A 210 32.28 14.28 13.40
N GLY A 211 31.97 13.09 13.90
CA GLY A 211 32.88 12.21 14.62
C GLY A 211 32.69 10.76 14.18
N PHE A 212 33.66 9.92 14.51
CA PHE A 212 33.55 8.48 14.33
C PHE A 212 33.49 7.81 15.69
N ASP A 213 32.41 7.08 15.94
CA ASP A 213 32.25 6.26 17.13
C ASP A 213 32.89 4.90 16.88
N LYS A 214 34.00 4.62 17.58
CA LYS A 214 34.74 3.37 17.44
C LYS A 214 34.00 2.17 18.02
N GLU A 215 33.19 2.37 19.06
CA GLU A 215 32.44 1.29 19.71
C GLU A 215 31.26 0.87 18.84
N ALA A 216 30.54 1.85 18.28
CA ALA A 216 29.44 1.60 17.36
C ALA A 216 29.87 1.33 15.91
N ASN A 217 31.17 1.53 15.59
CA ASN A 217 31.73 1.46 14.24
C ASN A 217 30.90 2.27 13.23
N SER A 218 30.54 3.50 13.60
CA SER A 218 29.61 4.33 12.84
C SER A 218 29.96 5.82 12.91
N THR A 219 29.51 6.57 11.91
CA THR A 219 29.63 8.03 11.92
C THR A 219 28.59 8.63 12.87
N ARG A 220 29.07 9.45 13.81
CA ARG A 220 28.23 10.20 14.75
C ARG A 220 28.20 11.66 14.33
N VAL A 221 27.03 12.27 14.38
CA VAL A 221 26.83 13.70 14.16
C VAL A 221 26.38 14.33 15.46
N GLU A 222 27.18 15.23 16.00
CA GLU A 222 26.81 16.08 17.13
C GLU A 222 26.20 17.37 16.58
N ILE A 223 25.06 17.76 17.11
CA ILE A 223 24.30 18.92 16.63
C ILE A 223 24.14 19.89 17.78
N ASN A 224 24.65 21.09 17.57
CA ASN A 224 24.62 22.21 18.51
C ASN A 224 23.99 23.41 17.78
N SER A 225 22.69 23.32 17.51
CA SER A 225 21.96 24.40 16.84
C SER A 225 20.77 24.84 17.66
N VAL A 226 20.91 26.02 18.25
CA VAL A 226 19.88 26.69 19.07
C VAL A 226 19.00 27.62 18.20
N ASP A 227 19.41 27.92 16.97
CA ASP A 227 18.84 28.98 16.12
C ASP A 227 18.16 28.47 14.83
N HIS A 228 18.87 28.37 13.71
CA HIS A 228 18.34 28.13 12.37
C HIS A 228 18.42 26.66 11.94
N GLY A 229 18.91 25.78 12.83
CA GLY A 229 19.03 24.36 12.59
C GLY A 229 20.20 23.98 11.68
N VAL A 230 20.50 22.69 11.66
CA VAL A 230 21.33 22.05 10.64
C VAL A 230 20.43 21.20 9.76
N SER A 231 20.67 21.19 8.44
CA SER A 231 19.85 20.42 7.52
C SER A 231 20.63 19.45 6.64
N LEU A 232 19.98 18.34 6.30
CA LEU A 232 20.48 17.30 5.42
C LEU A 232 19.48 17.10 4.28
N VAL A 233 19.95 17.20 3.04
CA VAL A 233 19.14 16.91 1.86
C VAL A 233 19.10 15.41 1.65
N LEU A 234 17.90 14.84 1.68
CA LEU A 234 17.67 13.42 1.45
C LEU A 234 17.31 13.17 -0.02
N ASP A 235 17.40 11.90 -0.42
CA ASP A 235 17.05 11.50 -1.79
C ASP A 235 15.54 11.65 -2.03
N GLY A 236 15.17 12.11 -3.22
CA GLY A 236 13.76 12.27 -3.63
C GLY A 236 13.19 11.01 -4.29
N ASP A 237 14.00 9.95 -4.47
CA ASP A 237 13.52 8.67 -4.97
C ASP A 237 12.53 8.08 -3.96
N PRO A 238 11.31 7.77 -4.42
CA PRO A 238 10.30 7.28 -3.52
C PRO A 238 10.54 5.88 -2.94
N ALA A 239 11.46 5.13 -3.52
CA ALA A 239 11.95 3.88 -2.93
C ALA A 239 12.57 4.11 -1.54
N PHE A 240 12.97 5.35 -1.22
CA PHE A 240 13.54 5.75 0.07
C PHE A 240 12.55 6.50 0.96
N SER A 241 11.25 6.14 0.92
CA SER A 241 10.22 6.75 1.78
C SER A 241 10.36 6.44 3.26
N VAL A 242 11.19 5.48 3.65
CA VAL A 242 11.43 5.10 5.05
C VAL A 242 12.75 5.69 5.52
N LEU A 243 12.68 6.61 6.48
CA LEU A 243 13.83 7.21 7.13
C LEU A 243 14.16 6.45 8.42
N SER A 244 15.43 6.10 8.61
CA SER A 244 15.89 5.41 9.82
C SER A 244 17.23 5.96 10.30
N PHE A 245 17.33 6.28 11.59
CA PHE A 245 18.57 6.73 12.25
C PHE A 245 18.51 6.49 13.76
N PHE A 246 19.67 6.43 14.40
CA PHE A 246 19.76 6.48 15.86
C PHE A 246 19.83 7.92 16.31
N TRP A 247 19.12 8.24 17.38
CA TRP A 247 18.98 9.59 17.89
C TRP A 247 19.09 9.62 19.40
N LEU A 248 19.86 10.58 19.90
CA LEU A 248 20.02 10.89 21.32
C LEU A 248 19.77 12.38 21.48
N ALA A 249 18.79 12.73 22.30
CA ALA A 249 18.39 14.10 22.54
C ALA A 249 17.87 14.26 23.97
N ASP A 250 17.93 15.50 24.47
CA ASP A 250 17.23 15.93 25.67
C ASP A 250 15.80 16.39 25.34
N VAL A 251 15.13 16.98 26.32
CA VAL A 251 13.73 17.46 26.24
C VAL A 251 13.51 18.53 25.17
N ASP A 252 14.57 19.26 24.79
CA ASP A 252 14.49 20.40 23.88
C ASP A 252 14.94 20.03 22.46
N GLY A 253 15.52 18.83 22.28
CA GLY A 253 15.84 18.29 20.97
C GLY A 253 14.61 17.98 20.12
N SER A 254 14.64 18.38 18.87
CA SER A 254 13.61 18.05 17.89
C SER A 254 14.21 17.83 16.51
N PHE A 255 13.43 17.17 15.65
CA PHE A 255 13.77 17.06 14.24
C PHE A 255 12.54 17.32 13.38
N THR A 256 12.75 17.97 12.24
CA THR A 256 11.68 18.31 11.30
C THR A 256 11.99 17.69 9.96
N ILE A 257 10.99 17.07 9.35
CA ILE A 257 11.06 16.56 8.00
C ILE A 257 10.26 17.47 7.10
N SER A 258 10.92 18.14 6.17
CA SER A 258 10.27 18.96 5.15
C SER A 258 10.03 18.11 3.91
N LEU A 259 8.79 18.11 3.41
CA LEU A 259 8.38 17.40 2.22
C LEU A 259 7.79 18.36 1.21
N LYS A 260 8.24 18.29 -0.04
CA LYS A 260 7.71 19.12 -1.12
C LYS A 260 6.88 18.29 -2.09
N LEU A 261 5.57 18.52 -2.15
CA LEU A 261 4.66 17.86 -3.10
C LEU A 261 4.96 18.29 -4.55
N ALA A 262 5.37 17.35 -5.41
CA ALA A 262 5.73 17.63 -6.80
C ALA A 262 4.63 18.32 -7.64
N TYR A 263 3.37 17.89 -7.54
CA TYR A 263 2.27 18.45 -8.34
C TYR A 263 1.88 19.88 -7.92
N SER A 264 1.76 20.13 -6.62
CA SER A 264 1.28 21.41 -6.10
C SER A 264 2.39 22.36 -5.66
N GLN A 265 3.65 21.92 -5.71
CA GLN A 265 4.83 22.60 -5.15
C GLN A 265 4.67 23.01 -3.67
N LYS A 266 3.74 22.36 -2.97
CA LYS A 266 3.37 22.71 -1.59
C LYS A 266 4.32 22.00 -0.64
N THR A 267 4.91 22.75 0.28
CA THR A 267 5.76 22.21 1.32
C THR A 267 4.93 21.83 2.55
N ILE A 268 5.18 20.64 3.08
CA ILE A 268 4.62 20.09 4.31
C ILE A 268 5.78 19.93 5.29
N LEU A 269 5.60 20.38 6.53
CA LEU A 269 6.58 20.16 7.60
C LEU A 269 6.01 19.19 8.62
N LEU A 270 6.78 18.14 8.93
CA LEU A 270 6.49 17.19 9.99
C LEU A 270 7.51 17.41 11.10
N HIS A 271 7.09 18.06 12.18
CA HIS A 271 7.91 18.30 13.36
C HIS A 271 7.76 17.12 14.32
N TYR A 272 8.86 16.48 14.68
CA TYR A 272 8.89 15.44 15.70
C TYR A 272 9.48 16.08 16.95
N VAL A 273 8.63 16.25 17.96
CA VAL A 273 8.92 17.03 19.17
C VAL A 273 8.63 16.24 20.43
N HIS A 274 9.37 16.53 21.49
CA HIS A 274 9.10 15.98 22.82
C HIS A 274 7.92 16.72 23.46
N ASN A 275 6.74 16.10 23.41
CA ASN A 275 5.54 16.56 24.07
C ASN A 275 4.64 15.35 24.41
N ASP A 276 3.65 15.55 25.26
CA ASP A 276 2.58 14.57 25.51
C ASP A 276 1.29 15.07 24.87
N ASP A 277 1.07 14.66 23.62
CA ASP A 277 -0.12 15.05 22.84
C ASP A 277 -0.95 13.81 22.52
N GLU A 278 -2.10 13.69 23.21
CA GLU A 278 -3.05 12.58 23.04
C GLU A 278 -3.61 12.48 21.61
N GLN A 279 -3.54 13.55 20.80
CA GLN A 279 -4.02 13.54 19.41
C GLN A 279 -3.08 12.78 18.46
N CYS A 280 -1.89 12.43 18.92
CA CYS A 280 -0.75 11.86 18.19
C CYS A 280 -0.15 12.77 17.11
N VAL A 281 -1.00 13.41 16.31
CA VAL A 281 -0.62 14.38 15.29
C VAL A 281 -1.45 15.63 15.48
N SER A 282 -0.83 16.73 15.92
CA SER A 282 -1.50 18.02 16.04
C SER A 282 -1.13 18.97 14.89
N HIS A 283 -2.02 19.92 14.65
CA HIS A 283 -1.88 20.96 13.63
C HIS A 283 -2.35 22.29 14.22
N ASN A 284 -1.62 23.37 13.95
CA ASN A 284 -2.04 24.69 14.35
C ASN A 284 -3.06 25.27 13.35
N LYS A 285 -4.35 25.21 13.73
CA LYS A 285 -5.46 25.71 12.91
C LYS A 285 -5.40 27.20 12.57
N LYS A 286 -4.57 27.99 13.28
CA LYS A 286 -4.46 29.45 13.07
C LYS A 286 -3.49 29.82 11.96
N THR A 287 -2.56 28.93 11.61
CA THR A 287 -1.56 29.20 10.56
C THR A 287 -2.02 28.59 9.23
N SER A 288 -1.91 29.36 8.14
CA SER A 288 -2.12 28.87 6.77
C SER A 288 -1.06 27.85 6.32
N LYS A 289 -0.04 27.62 7.14
CA LYS A 289 1.05 26.69 6.90
C LYS A 289 0.63 25.24 7.17
N VAL A 290 1.20 24.33 6.39
CA VAL A 290 0.96 22.88 6.48
C VAL A 290 2.03 22.26 7.37
N GLU A 291 1.92 22.56 8.67
CA GLU A 291 2.87 22.16 9.70
C GLU A 291 2.17 21.23 10.69
N TYR A 292 2.75 20.05 10.89
CA TYR A 292 2.19 19.00 11.73
C TYR A 292 3.18 18.56 12.79
N ASN A 293 2.72 18.38 14.02
CA ASN A 293 3.56 17.94 15.13
C ASN A 293 3.25 16.50 15.49
N TYR A 294 4.28 15.66 15.49
CA TYR A 294 4.28 14.29 15.96
C TYR A 294 4.91 14.22 17.35
N SER A 295 4.19 13.60 18.29
CA SER A 295 4.67 13.43 19.67
C SER A 295 5.65 12.27 19.79
N LEU A 296 6.87 12.59 20.24
CA LEU A 296 7.93 11.63 20.60
C LEU A 296 7.86 11.19 22.09
N GLY A 297 6.84 11.64 22.82
CA GLY A 297 6.72 11.52 24.27
C GLY A 297 7.44 12.66 25.01
N ALA A 298 6.89 13.07 26.15
CA ALA A 298 7.33 14.25 26.91
C ALA A 298 8.64 14.06 27.68
N GLU A 299 9.04 12.82 27.97
CA GLU A 299 10.19 12.53 28.83
C GLU A 299 11.24 11.69 28.06
N PRO A 300 12.05 12.31 27.18
CA PRO A 300 13.23 11.66 26.66
C PRO A 300 14.23 11.30 27.76
N ASN A 301 14.86 10.12 27.62
CA ASN A 301 16.00 9.76 28.45
C ASN A 301 17.27 10.27 27.74
N PRO A 302 17.95 11.30 28.27
CA PRO A 302 19.09 11.94 27.59
C PRO A 302 20.34 11.05 27.54
N ASN A 303 20.32 9.88 28.19
CA ASN A 303 21.41 8.91 28.21
C ASN A 303 21.13 7.66 27.37
N GLU A 304 20.02 7.64 26.62
CA GLU A 304 19.59 6.46 25.89
C GLU A 304 19.36 6.74 24.40
N TRP A 305 20.12 6.04 23.56
CA TRP A 305 19.94 6.07 22.12
C TRP A 305 18.61 5.45 21.73
N ARG A 306 17.83 6.18 20.92
CA ARG A 306 16.57 5.72 20.37
C ARG A 306 16.72 5.42 18.90
N TRP A 307 16.15 4.31 18.45
CA TRP A 307 16.04 4.01 17.04
C TRP A 307 14.79 4.69 16.47
N ILE A 308 14.99 5.66 15.59
CA ILE A 308 13.92 6.32 14.85
C ILE A 308 13.76 5.59 13.51
N CYS A 309 12.54 5.16 13.20
CA CYS A 309 12.18 4.55 11.92
C CYS A 309 10.78 5.03 11.51
N ARG A 310 10.71 5.89 10.49
CA ARG A 310 9.48 6.56 10.05
C ARG A 310 9.24 6.33 8.57
N ASP A 311 8.03 5.90 8.23
CA ASP A 311 7.54 5.92 6.85
C ASP A 311 6.93 7.29 6.56
N LEU A 312 7.63 8.09 5.76
CA LEU A 312 7.33 9.48 5.51
C LEU A 312 6.07 9.66 4.66
N LEU A 313 5.75 8.69 3.80
CA LEU A 313 4.50 8.69 3.03
C LEU A 313 3.31 8.44 3.95
N VAL A 314 3.44 7.49 4.87
CA VAL A 314 2.41 7.17 5.87
C VAL A 314 2.20 8.35 6.81
N ASP A 315 3.27 8.90 7.39
CA ASP A 315 3.16 10.03 8.31
C ASP A 315 2.54 11.25 7.62
N THR A 316 2.96 11.56 6.39
CA THR A 316 2.36 12.69 5.64
C THR A 316 0.89 12.42 5.32
N GLY A 317 0.54 11.22 4.88
CA GLY A 317 -0.85 10.83 4.58
C GLY A 317 -1.76 10.93 5.81
N ARG A 318 -1.28 10.45 6.97
CA ARG A 318 -2.01 10.55 8.25
C ARG A 318 -2.17 11.99 8.73
N ALA A 319 -1.12 12.79 8.58
CA ALA A 319 -1.14 14.20 8.92
C ALA A 319 -2.16 14.98 8.08
N LEU A 320 -2.19 14.78 6.76
CA LEU A 320 -3.19 15.39 5.88
C LEU A 320 -4.61 14.93 6.21
N ALA A 321 -4.80 13.63 6.45
CA ALA A 321 -6.10 13.05 6.79
C ALA A 321 -6.66 13.62 8.10
N SER A 322 -5.80 14.00 9.04
CA SER A 322 -6.20 14.63 10.32
C SER A 322 -6.96 15.95 10.15
N THR A 323 -6.68 16.67 9.06
CA THR A 323 -7.30 17.96 8.74
C THR A 323 -8.46 17.84 7.75
N SER A 324 -8.64 16.66 7.16
CA SER A 324 -9.72 16.42 6.21
C SER A 324 -11.07 16.28 6.93
N LYS A 325 -12.11 16.93 6.39
CA LYS A 325 -13.49 16.75 6.87
C LYS A 325 -14.06 15.37 6.49
N LYS A 326 -13.44 14.67 5.54
CA LYS A 326 -13.84 13.32 5.14
C LYS A 326 -12.86 12.31 5.73
N LYS A 327 -13.38 11.22 6.29
CA LYS A 327 -12.61 10.03 6.65
C LYS A 327 -12.12 9.33 5.37
N GLU A 328 -11.15 9.94 4.69
CA GLU A 328 -10.52 9.39 3.50
C GLU A 328 -9.12 8.89 3.84
N SER A 329 -8.79 7.69 3.35
CA SER A 329 -7.40 7.22 3.33
C SER A 329 -6.65 7.99 2.25
N ILE A 330 -5.84 8.96 2.64
CA ILE A 330 -4.95 9.66 1.70
C ILE A 330 -3.74 8.76 1.47
N LEU A 331 -3.78 7.99 0.37
CA LEU A 331 -2.61 7.27 -0.12
C LEU A 331 -1.78 8.25 -0.97
N LEU A 332 -0.63 8.66 -0.45
CA LEU A 332 0.30 9.48 -1.21
C LEU A 332 1.11 8.58 -2.15
N HIS A 333 1.21 8.97 -3.41
CA HIS A 333 2.00 8.23 -4.38
C HIS A 333 3.47 8.59 -4.29
N PRO A 334 4.35 7.62 -4.60
CA PRO A 334 5.75 7.74 -4.24
C PRO A 334 6.46 8.90 -4.98
N GLY A 335 6.20 9.14 -6.28
CA GLY A 335 6.94 10.07 -7.16
C GLY A 335 6.89 11.58 -6.87
N ILE A 336 6.73 12.00 -5.61
CA ILE A 336 6.18 13.31 -5.27
C ILE A 336 6.99 14.07 -4.19
N LEU A 337 8.14 13.63 -3.66
CA LEU A 337 8.70 14.24 -2.44
C LEU A 337 10.22 14.48 -2.48
N LEU A 338 10.64 15.73 -2.27
CA LEU A 338 11.99 16.07 -1.78
C LEU A 338 11.94 16.09 -0.26
N PHE A 339 12.85 15.38 0.41
CA PHE A 339 12.90 15.35 1.86
C PHE A 339 14.11 16.13 2.39
N PHE A 340 13.89 16.94 3.41
CA PHE A 340 14.96 17.59 4.17
C PHE A 340 14.79 17.22 5.63
N LEU A 341 15.85 16.72 6.25
CA LEU A 341 15.91 16.54 7.69
C LEU A 341 16.53 17.79 8.31
N PHE A 342 15.77 18.50 9.12
CA PHE A 342 16.23 19.62 9.93
C PHE A 342 16.35 19.15 11.38
N LEU A 343 17.49 19.45 12.01
CA LEU A 343 17.77 19.09 13.38
C LEU A 343 18.00 20.37 14.17
N MET A 344 17.24 20.51 15.26
CA MET A 344 17.21 21.72 16.08
C MET A 344 17.16 21.36 17.57
N HIS A 345 17.83 22.17 18.36
CA HIS A 345 17.62 22.27 19.80
C HIS A 345 16.74 23.52 20.01
N SER A 346 15.52 23.33 20.51
CA SER A 346 14.56 24.42 20.67
C SER A 346 14.72 25.04 22.06
N ASP A 347 15.24 26.26 22.15
CA ASP A 347 14.98 27.08 23.33
C ASP A 347 13.49 27.46 23.35
N ARG A 348 12.84 27.35 24.52
CA ARG A 348 11.43 27.72 24.71
C ARG A 348 11.13 29.19 24.40
#